data_AF-A0A5A8A9G6-F1
#
_entry.id   AF-A0A5A8A9G6-F1
#
_cell.length_a   1.000
_cell.length_b   1.000
_cell.length_c   1.000
_cell.angle_alpha   90.00
_cell.angle_beta   90.00
_cell.angle_gamma   90.00
#
_symmetry.space_group_name_H-M   'P 1'
#
loop_
_entity.id
_entity.type
_entity.pdbx_description
1 polymer ?
#
loop_
_entity_poly.entity_id
_entity_poly.type
_entity_poly.pdbx_seq_one_letter_code
_entity_poly.pdbx_strand_id
1 'polypeptide(L)'
;HGPFCSDSEVETVVAHLKRQGRPSYLDAVTADDASDEPAKEGGRSGRGKAAAADKAERSDEPEEEAPVFDIGAFAAATGGESDDLYKQAIEVVLRDQKASTSYIQRRLQIGYNRAASIMERMEIEGIVGPANHAGKREILVAGAPHMSSGMYDDE
;
A
#
# COMPACT_ATOMS: atom_id res chain seq x y z
N HIS A 1 -18.01 -21.39 -20.13
CA HIS A 1 -17.27 -22.13 -19.11
C HIS A 1 -15.81 -22.13 -19.53
N GLY A 2 -14.90 -21.60 -18.71
CA GLY A 2 -13.46 -21.65 -18.99
C GLY A 2 -12.88 -23.04 -18.75
N PRO A 3 -11.63 -23.29 -19.17
CA PRO A 3 -10.93 -24.53 -18.83
C PRO A 3 -10.92 -24.70 -17.31
N PHE A 4 -11.34 -25.88 -16.85
CA PHE A 4 -11.38 -26.25 -15.44
C PHE A 4 -10.21 -27.18 -15.16
N CYS A 5 -9.46 -26.88 -14.11
CA CYS A 5 -8.44 -27.79 -13.57
C CYS A 5 -9.03 -28.49 -12.35
N SER A 6 -8.94 -29.81 -12.33
CA SER A 6 -9.35 -30.62 -11.18
C SER A 6 -8.30 -30.58 -10.07
N ASP A 7 -8.72 -30.80 -8.83
CA ASP A 7 -7.82 -30.85 -7.67
C ASP A 7 -6.72 -31.91 -7.85
N SER A 8 -7.03 -33.04 -8.48
CA SER A 8 -6.06 -34.11 -8.74
C SER A 8 -4.98 -33.71 -9.77
N GLU A 9 -5.33 -32.91 -10.78
CA GLU A 9 -4.36 -32.35 -11.71
C GLU A 9 -3.44 -31.33 -11.00
N VAL A 10 -4.02 -30.48 -10.15
CA VAL A 10 -3.25 -29.53 -9.33
C VAL A 10 -2.28 -30.28 -8.41
N GLU A 11 -2.74 -31.32 -7.72
CA GLU A 11 -1.91 -32.15 -6.84
C GLU A 11 -0.75 -32.81 -7.59
N THR A 12 -1.00 -33.32 -8.79
CA THR A 12 0.03 -33.95 -9.64
C THR A 12 1.12 -32.95 -10.01
N VAL A 13 0.73 -31.74 -10.41
CA VAL A 13 1.68 -30.65 -10.74
C VAL A 13 2.45 -30.21 -9.50
N VAL A 14 1.79 -30.02 -8.37
CA VAL A 14 2.42 -29.63 -7.10
C VAL A 14 3.43 -30.68 -6.64
N ALA A 15 3.09 -31.97 -6.72
CA ALA A 15 4.00 -33.06 -6.38
C ALA A 15 5.24 -33.07 -7.29
N HIS A 16 5.05 -32.83 -8.60
CA HIS A 16 6.15 -32.72 -9.54
C HIS A 16 7.09 -31.55 -9.20
N LEU A 17 6.54 -30.36 -8.92
CA LEU A 17 7.30 -29.16 -8.58
C LEU A 17 8.05 -29.31 -7.25
N LYS A 18 7.42 -29.89 -6.22
CA LYS A 18 8.06 -30.17 -4.93
C LYS A 18 9.27 -31.09 -5.05
N ARG A 19 9.27 -32.01 -6.02
CA ARG A 19 10.42 -32.89 -6.30
C ARG A 19 11.62 -32.13 -6.90
N GLN A 20 11.40 -31.01 -7.57
CA GLN A 20 12.45 -30.24 -8.23
C GLN A 20 13.24 -29.36 -7.25
N GLY A 21 12.69 -29.01 -6.09
CA GLY A 21 13.40 -28.25 -5.06
C GLY A 21 12.50 -27.31 -4.27
N ARG A 22 13.12 -26.45 -3.45
CA ARG A 22 12.42 -25.39 -2.73
C ARG A 22 12.27 -24.17 -3.65
N PRO A 23 11.08 -23.58 -3.75
CA PRO A 23 10.90 -22.34 -4.49
C PRO A 23 11.72 -21.21 -3.86
N SER A 24 12.32 -20.37 -4.70
CA SER A 24 12.96 -19.12 -4.27
C SER A 24 11.89 -18.04 -4.23
N TYR A 25 11.51 -17.64 -3.02
CA TYR A 25 10.61 -16.50 -2.84
C TYR A 25 11.41 -15.20 -2.86
N LEU A 26 10.80 -14.12 -3.36
CA LEU A 26 11.39 -12.79 -3.28
C LEU A 26 11.02 -12.20 -1.92
N ASP A 27 12.03 -11.81 -1.14
CA ASP A 27 11.82 -11.25 0.20
C ASP A 27 10.92 -10.00 0.16
N ALA A 28 10.97 -9.20 -0.90
CA ALA A 28 10.08 -8.05 -1.08
C ALA A 28 8.58 -8.41 -1.21
N VAL A 29 8.25 -9.67 -1.54
CA VAL A 29 6.87 -10.15 -1.66
C VAL A 29 6.43 -10.94 -0.42
N THR A 30 7.37 -11.63 0.24
CA THR A 30 7.10 -12.44 1.43
C THR A 30 7.37 -11.71 2.74
N ALA A 31 8.06 -10.58 2.73
CA ALA A 31 8.10 -9.68 3.87
C ALA A 31 6.69 -9.11 4.05
N ASP A 32 6.07 -9.45 5.17
CA ASP A 32 4.91 -8.72 5.67
C ASP A 32 5.35 -7.26 5.88
N ASP A 33 4.57 -6.29 5.42
CA ASP A 33 4.87 -4.84 5.48
C ASP A 33 4.79 -4.30 6.93
N ALA A 34 5.10 -5.15 7.91
CA ALA A 34 5.18 -4.87 9.33
C ALA A 34 6.46 -4.08 9.64
N SER A 35 6.49 -2.84 9.17
CA SER A 35 7.32 -1.78 9.73
C SER A 35 6.51 -0.94 10.72
N ASP A 36 5.81 -1.61 11.64
CA ASP A 36 5.26 -0.99 12.86
C ASP A 36 5.87 -1.66 14.11
N GLU A 37 6.78 -0.91 14.75
CA GLU A 37 7.24 -0.96 16.15
C GLU A 37 8.34 -1.97 16.60
N PRO A 38 9.15 -1.60 17.63
CA PRO A 38 10.61 -1.54 17.52
C PRO A 38 11.39 -2.68 18.17
N ALA A 39 12.64 -2.81 17.71
CA ALA A 39 13.67 -3.69 18.24
C ALA A 39 13.87 -3.57 19.77
N LYS A 40 13.84 -4.72 20.47
CA LYS A 40 14.41 -4.87 21.80
C LYS A 40 15.84 -5.42 21.70
N GLU A 41 16.73 -4.61 22.25
CA GLU A 41 18.17 -4.66 22.38
C GLU A 41 18.72 -5.80 23.27
N GLY A 42 19.96 -6.23 22.97
CA GLY A 42 20.94 -6.78 23.93
C GLY A 42 21.77 -7.94 23.35
N GLY A 43 23.09 -7.92 23.21
CA GLY A 43 24.15 -6.96 23.56
C GLY A 43 25.45 -7.74 23.84
N ARG A 44 26.58 -7.34 23.23
CA ARG A 44 27.95 -7.17 23.81
C ARG A 44 29.13 -7.48 22.87
N SER A 45 29.89 -6.41 22.64
CA SER A 45 31.31 -6.22 23.03
C SER A 45 32.44 -6.57 22.06
N GLY A 46 33.22 -5.53 21.69
CA GLY A 46 34.66 -5.59 21.45
C GLY A 46 35.13 -4.62 20.34
N ARG A 47 35.38 -3.33 20.58
CA ARG A 47 36.56 -2.67 21.20
C ARG A 47 37.65 -2.20 20.20
N GLY A 48 37.79 -0.86 20.11
CA GLY A 48 39.02 -0.09 19.80
C GLY A 48 39.36 0.07 18.31
N LYS A 49 39.89 1.18 17.80
CA LYS A 49 40.56 2.34 18.40
C LYS A 49 40.55 3.53 17.41
N ALA A 50 40.76 4.71 17.99
CA ALA A 50 40.82 6.06 17.42
C ALA A 50 41.89 6.33 16.34
N ALA A 51 41.66 7.36 15.52
CA ALA A 51 42.65 8.39 15.20
C ALA A 51 41.96 9.66 14.68
N ALA A 52 42.39 10.80 15.22
CA ALA A 52 41.92 12.14 14.94
C ALA A 52 42.64 12.76 13.73
N ALA A 53 41.99 13.70 13.05
CA ALA A 53 42.67 14.84 12.39
C ALA A 53 41.69 16.00 12.19
N ASP A 54 42.01 17.06 12.92
CA ASP A 54 41.54 18.45 12.87
C ASP A 54 41.75 19.12 11.50
N LYS A 55 40.80 19.94 11.02
CA LYS A 55 41.05 21.36 10.68
C LYS A 55 39.80 22.13 10.21
N ALA A 56 39.67 23.33 10.75
CA ALA A 56 38.60 24.30 10.55
C ALA A 56 38.71 25.16 9.27
N GLU A 57 37.52 25.53 8.78
CA GLU A 57 37.08 26.77 8.07
C GLU A 57 37.73 27.22 6.75
N ARG A 58 36.92 27.33 5.68
CA ARG A 58 36.57 28.60 5.01
C ARG A 58 35.50 28.44 3.91
N SER A 59 34.58 29.39 3.91
CA SER A 59 33.50 29.77 2.97
C SER A 59 33.71 29.56 1.46
N ASP A 60 32.66 29.06 0.77
CA ASP A 60 32.04 29.62 -0.45
C ASP A 60 30.84 28.74 -0.86
N GLU A 61 29.65 29.32 -1.00
CA GLU A 61 28.47 28.66 -1.58
C GLU A 61 28.59 28.68 -3.10
N PRO A 62 28.26 27.55 -3.76
CA PRO A 62 27.27 27.65 -4.82
C PRO A 62 26.06 26.81 -4.47
N GLU A 63 24.89 27.42 -4.65
CA GLU A 63 23.56 26.81 -4.70
C GLU A 63 23.54 25.75 -5.82
N GLU A 64 24.04 24.56 -5.53
CA GLU A 64 23.66 23.36 -6.26
C GLU A 64 22.33 22.93 -5.65
N GLU A 65 21.25 22.97 -6.43
CA GLU A 65 19.95 22.38 -6.09
C GLU A 65 20.15 20.89 -5.76
N ALA A 66 20.51 20.62 -4.50
CA ALA A 66 20.41 19.30 -3.93
C ALA A 66 18.93 18.92 -4.02
N PRO A 67 18.58 17.78 -4.65
CA PRO A 67 17.21 17.31 -4.58
C PRO A 67 16.82 17.24 -3.12
N VAL A 68 15.84 18.07 -2.74
CA VAL A 68 15.24 18.12 -1.42
C VAL A 68 14.52 16.79 -1.22
N PHE A 69 15.27 15.76 -0.84
CA PHE A 69 14.75 14.51 -0.34
C PHE A 69 14.36 14.71 1.12
N ASP A 70 13.40 15.61 1.35
CA ASP A 70 12.67 15.66 2.60
C ASP A 70 11.97 14.31 2.74
N ILE A 71 12.38 13.53 3.74
CA ILE A 71 11.74 12.27 4.11
C ILE A 71 10.23 12.48 4.36
N GLY A 72 9.84 13.68 4.81
CA GLY A 72 8.44 14.10 4.92
C GLY A 72 7.75 14.36 3.57
N ALA A 73 8.47 14.82 2.55
CA ALA A 73 7.92 15.05 1.22
C ALA A 73 7.65 13.73 0.47
N PHE A 74 8.45 12.69 0.68
CA PHE A 74 8.19 11.36 0.10
C PHE A 74 6.96 10.68 0.73
N ALA A 75 6.81 10.77 2.06
CA ALA A 75 5.63 10.27 2.77
C ALA A 75 4.37 11.08 2.44
N ALA A 76 4.48 12.40 2.27
CA ALA A 76 3.39 13.25 1.79
C ALA A 76 3.02 12.96 0.32
N ALA A 77 4.01 12.64 -0.54
CA ALA A 77 3.78 12.32 -1.94
C ALA A 77 3.12 10.93 -2.13
N THR A 78 3.50 9.92 -1.34
CA THR A 78 2.88 8.58 -1.39
C THR A 78 1.55 8.50 -0.65
N GLY A 79 1.40 9.23 0.46
CA GLY A 79 0.12 9.43 1.15
C GLY A 79 -0.90 10.17 0.28
N GLY A 80 -0.43 11.19 -0.47
CA GLY A 80 -1.24 11.90 -1.45
C GLY A 80 -1.70 10.99 -2.60
N GLU A 81 -0.78 10.24 -3.22
CA GLU A 81 -1.14 9.36 -4.36
C GLU A 81 -2.15 8.27 -3.96
N SER A 82 -1.99 7.67 -2.78
CA SER A 82 -2.91 6.64 -2.29
C SER A 82 -4.30 7.19 -1.95
N ASP A 83 -4.37 8.39 -1.36
CA ASP A 83 -5.64 9.06 -1.08
C ASP A 83 -6.32 9.61 -2.34
N ASP A 84 -5.54 10.05 -3.33
CA ASP A 84 -6.04 10.48 -4.65
C ASP A 84 -6.66 9.31 -5.41
N LEU A 85 -5.99 8.15 -5.43
CA LEU A 85 -6.53 6.91 -6.02
C LEU A 85 -7.80 6.44 -5.30
N TYR A 86 -7.86 6.62 -3.99
CA TYR A 86 -9.04 6.28 -3.20
C TYR A 86 -10.25 7.15 -3.58
N LYS A 87 -10.08 8.47 -3.61
CA LYS A 87 -11.12 9.42 -4.06
C LYS A 87 -11.59 9.11 -5.47
N GLN A 88 -10.66 8.84 -6.39
CA GLN A 88 -10.96 8.49 -7.76
C GLN A 88 -11.73 7.16 -7.86
N ALA A 89 -11.40 6.19 -6.99
CA ALA A 89 -12.12 4.91 -6.93
C ALA A 89 -13.58 5.09 -6.47
N ILE A 90 -13.83 5.93 -5.47
CA ILE A 90 -15.19 6.26 -5.03
C ILE A 90 -15.99 6.88 -6.16
N GLU A 91 -15.42 7.87 -6.86
CA GLU A 91 -16.08 8.53 -7.99
C GLU A 91 -16.49 7.52 -9.07
N VAL A 92 -15.59 6.61 -9.43
CA VAL A 92 -15.84 5.53 -10.40
C VAL A 92 -16.95 4.60 -9.93
N VAL A 93 -16.90 4.16 -8.67
CA VAL A 93 -17.86 3.19 -8.11
C VAL A 93 -19.25 3.81 -8.03
N LEU A 94 -19.34 5.08 -7.62
CA LEU A 94 -20.60 5.83 -7.58
C LEU A 94 -21.16 6.08 -8.99
N ARG A 95 -20.30 6.43 -9.95
CA ARG A 95 -20.70 6.70 -11.34
C ARG A 95 -21.23 5.45 -12.03
N ASP A 96 -20.51 4.34 -11.89
CA ASP A 96 -20.79 3.12 -12.67
C ASP A 96 -21.63 2.10 -11.88
N GLN A 97 -21.94 2.39 -10.61
CA GLN A 97 -22.70 1.53 -9.66
C GLN A 97 -22.15 0.09 -9.59
N LYS A 98 -20.82 -0.05 -9.65
CA LYS A 98 -20.12 -1.33 -9.66
C LYS A 98 -18.99 -1.33 -8.64
N ALA A 99 -19.23 -1.97 -7.50
CA ALA A 99 -18.23 -2.17 -6.46
C ALA A 99 -17.65 -3.59 -6.52
N SER A 100 -16.58 -3.77 -7.31
CA SER A 100 -15.78 -5.00 -7.27
C SER A 100 -14.29 -4.70 -7.46
N THR A 101 -13.44 -5.51 -6.84
CA THR A 101 -11.97 -5.34 -6.88
C THR A 101 -11.44 -5.36 -8.33
N SER A 102 -11.91 -6.33 -9.12
CA SER A 102 -11.55 -6.45 -10.55
C SER A 102 -12.01 -5.27 -11.40
N TYR A 103 -13.07 -4.55 -11.00
CA TYR A 103 -13.56 -3.38 -11.74
C TYR A 103 -12.66 -2.17 -11.50
N ILE A 104 -12.38 -1.89 -10.23
CA ILE A 104 -11.47 -0.81 -9.78
C ILE A 104 -10.08 -1.01 -10.37
N GLN A 105 -9.56 -2.24 -10.35
CA GLN A 105 -8.27 -2.60 -10.95
C GLN A 105 -8.15 -2.14 -12.41
N ARG A 106 -9.18 -2.42 -13.23
CA ARG A 106 -9.18 -2.10 -14.66
C ARG A 106 -9.39 -0.61 -14.91
N ARG A 107 -10.24 0.04 -14.12
CA ARG A 107 -10.60 1.45 -14.32
C ARG A 107 -9.46 2.39 -13.95
N LEU A 108 -8.75 2.07 -12.89
CA LEU A 108 -7.64 2.87 -12.35
C LEU A 108 -6.26 2.35 -12.77
N GLN A 109 -6.22 1.25 -13.52
CA GLN A 109 -4.97 0.59 -13.97
C GLN A 109 -4.00 0.28 -12.81
N ILE A 110 -4.54 -0.07 -11.64
CA ILE A 110 -3.76 -0.44 -10.45
C ILE A 110 -3.63 -1.95 -10.31
N GLY A 111 -2.68 -2.40 -9.50
CA GLY A 111 -2.53 -3.83 -9.14
C GLY A 111 -3.67 -4.34 -8.25
N TYR A 112 -3.83 -5.66 -8.18
CA TYR A 112 -4.88 -6.32 -7.39
C TYR A 112 -4.83 -5.92 -5.90
N ASN A 113 -3.64 -5.94 -5.28
CA ASN A 113 -3.49 -5.62 -3.87
C ASN A 113 -3.92 -4.19 -3.56
N ARG A 114 -3.52 -3.20 -4.38
CA ARG A 114 -3.98 -1.81 -4.23
C ARG A 114 -5.50 -1.70 -4.35
N ALA A 115 -6.12 -2.38 -5.33
CA ALA A 115 -7.57 -2.37 -5.49
C ALA A 115 -8.30 -3.05 -4.32
N ALA A 116 -7.71 -4.10 -3.74
CA ALA A 116 -8.24 -4.79 -2.57
C ALA A 116 -8.20 -3.89 -1.33
N SER A 117 -7.06 -3.26 -1.04
CA SER A 117 -6.92 -2.31 0.08
C SER A 117 -7.86 -1.12 -0.03
N ILE A 118 -8.04 -0.57 -1.24
CA ILE A 118 -9.02 0.48 -1.51
C ILE A 118 -10.45 0.00 -1.22
N MET A 119 -10.81 -1.22 -1.63
CA MET A 119 -12.13 -1.79 -1.36
C MET A 119 -12.39 -2.09 0.11
N GLU A 120 -11.39 -2.58 0.83
CA GLU A 120 -11.43 -2.78 2.27
C GLU A 120 -11.66 -1.45 3.00
N ARG A 121 -10.92 -0.40 2.62
CA ARG A 121 -11.12 0.95 3.16
C ARG A 121 -12.54 1.46 2.90
N MET A 122 -13.08 1.28 1.69
CA MET A 122 -14.48 1.64 1.38
C MET A 122 -15.50 0.86 2.21
N GLU A 123 -15.19 -0.36 2.63
CA GLU A 123 -16.06 -1.18 3.48
C GLU A 123 -16.04 -0.69 4.93
N ILE A 124 -14.86 -0.38 5.45
CA ILE A 124 -14.68 0.21 6.79
C ILE A 124 -15.40 1.55 6.89
N GLU A 125 -15.28 2.40 5.85
CA GLU A 125 -15.93 3.70 5.78
C GLU A 125 -17.44 3.60 5.49
N GLY A 126 -17.96 2.39 5.24
CA GLY A 126 -19.40 2.15 5.03
C GLY A 126 -19.93 2.59 3.67
N ILE A 127 -19.04 2.83 2.69
CA ILE A 127 -19.41 3.18 1.30
C ILE A 127 -19.88 1.93 0.55
N VAL A 128 -19.25 0.78 0.83
CA VAL A 128 -19.61 -0.52 0.26
C VAL A 128 -19.91 -1.53 1.37
N GLY A 129 -20.89 -2.40 1.15
CA GLY A 129 -21.25 -3.48 2.06
C GLY A 129 -20.32 -4.70 1.95
N PRO A 130 -20.60 -5.76 2.72
CA PRO A 130 -19.77 -6.96 2.74
C PRO A 130 -19.71 -7.64 1.36
N ALA A 131 -18.62 -8.38 1.13
CA ALA A 131 -18.45 -9.15 -0.10
C ALA A 131 -19.51 -10.26 -0.21
N ASN A 132 -20.19 -10.32 -1.34
CA ASN A 132 -20.99 -11.48 -1.69
C ASN A 132 -20.14 -12.60 -2.30
N HIS A 133 -20.73 -13.77 -2.49
CA HIS A 133 -20.03 -14.98 -2.96
C HIS A 133 -19.41 -14.85 -4.37
N ALA A 134 -19.75 -13.81 -5.13
CA ALA A 134 -19.21 -13.53 -6.45
C ALA A 134 -18.18 -12.36 -6.44
N GLY A 135 -17.79 -11.88 -5.25
CA GLY A 135 -16.86 -10.76 -5.09
C GLY A 135 -17.44 -9.39 -5.48
N LYS A 136 -18.77 -9.29 -5.63
CA LYS A 136 -19.45 -7.99 -5.77
C LYS A 136 -19.85 -7.50 -4.39
N ARG A 137 -19.82 -6.18 -4.18
CA ARG A 137 -20.27 -5.52 -2.97
C ARG A 137 -21.50 -4.66 -3.28
N GLU A 138 -22.45 -4.62 -2.35
CA GLU A 138 -23.58 -3.70 -2.43
C GLU A 138 -23.08 -2.29 -2.09
N ILE A 139 -23.55 -1.26 -2.79
CA ILE A 139 -23.12 0.11 -2.52
C ILE A 139 -24.11 0.70 -1.52
N LEU A 140 -23.63 1.06 -0.34
CA LEU A 140 -24.42 1.54 0.78
C LEU A 140 -24.40 3.07 0.79
N VAL A 141 -24.92 3.74 -0.25
CA VAL A 141 -24.91 5.20 -0.26
C VAL A 141 -25.99 5.76 0.67
N ALA A 142 -25.63 5.99 1.93
CA ALA A 142 -26.30 6.88 2.87
C ALA A 142 -25.23 7.61 3.71
N GLY A 143 -24.52 8.53 3.09
CA GLY A 143 -23.51 9.32 3.76
C GLY A 143 -22.51 9.89 2.78
N ALA A 144 -22.94 10.87 1.97
CA ALA A 144 -21.96 11.83 1.47
C ALA A 144 -21.12 12.29 2.67
N PRO A 145 -19.78 12.30 2.62
CA PRO A 145 -19.04 13.12 3.56
C PRO A 145 -19.59 14.52 3.34
N HIS A 146 -20.25 15.06 4.35
CA HIS A 146 -20.37 16.49 4.48
C HIS A 146 -18.93 16.98 4.40
N MET A 147 -18.53 17.47 3.22
CA MET A 147 -17.41 18.40 3.17
C MET A 147 -17.73 19.39 4.26
N SER A 148 -16.85 19.51 5.26
CA SER A 148 -16.97 20.47 6.34
C SER A 148 -17.13 21.85 5.70
N SER A 149 -18.39 22.22 5.53
CA SER A 149 -18.85 23.54 5.23
C SER A 149 -18.28 24.40 6.35
N GLY A 150 -17.23 25.15 6.03
CA GLY A 150 -16.77 26.22 6.90
C GLY A 150 -17.96 27.07 7.28
N MET A 151 -18.27 27.14 8.58
CA MET A 151 -19.27 28.03 9.12
C MET A 151 -19.07 28.13 10.64
N TYR A 152 -18.39 29.21 11.05
CA TYR A 152 -18.44 29.90 12.35
C TYR A 152 -18.15 29.12 13.64
N ASP A 153 -17.09 29.54 14.35
CA ASP A 153 -17.21 30.00 15.74
C ASP A 153 -16.03 30.95 16.04
N ASP A 154 -16.31 32.24 15.86
CA ASP A 154 -15.58 33.38 16.41
C ASP A 154 -16.38 33.79 17.66
N GLU A 155 -15.81 33.60 18.85
CA GLU A 155 -15.96 34.41 20.09
C GLU A 155 -15.31 33.74 21.31
#